data_AF-A0A3S4LTT3-F1
#
_entry.id   AF-A0A3S4LTT3-F1
#
_cell.length_a   1.000
_cell.length_b   1.000
_cell.length_c   1.000
_cell.angle_alpha   90.00
_cell.angle_beta   90.00
_cell.angle_gamma   90.00
#
_symmetry.space_group_name_H-M   'P 1'
#
loop_
_entity.id
_entity.type
_entity.pdbx_description
1 polymer ?
#
loop_
_entity_poly.entity_id
_entity_poly.type
_entity_poly.pdbx_seq_one_letter_code
_entity_poly.pdbx_strand_id
1 'polypeptide(L)'
;MNVSWLGRWGARCYFAWCVKRQRKKTQGNYPATERIIDVIETGLAQGSSSGYDAEARAFGELAMTPQSQALRAVFFASTEVKKRSR
;
A
#
# COMPACT_ATOMS: atom_id res chain seq x y z
N MET A 1 10.53 -7.14 -15.57
CA MET A 1 10.35 -5.78 -16.13
C MET A 1 11.44 -4.90 -15.54
N ASN A 2 12.45 -4.56 -16.34
CA ASN A 2 13.66 -3.87 -15.88
C ASN A 2 13.44 -2.34 -16.01
N VAL A 3 13.46 -1.63 -14.89
CA VAL A 3 13.14 -0.19 -14.77
C VAL A 3 14.28 0.72 -15.28
N SER A 4 15.19 0.19 -16.10
CA SER A 4 16.43 0.84 -16.54
C SER A 4 16.25 2.12 -17.40
N TRP A 5 15.01 2.51 -17.75
CA TRP A 5 14.75 3.63 -18.67
C TRP A 5 14.45 4.97 -17.99
N LEU A 6 14.26 4.99 -16.67
CA LEU A 6 14.31 6.21 -15.88
C LEU A 6 15.52 6.08 -14.94
N GLY A 7 16.56 6.89 -15.14
CA GLY A 7 17.71 6.91 -14.23
C GLY A 7 17.23 7.00 -12.77
N ARG A 8 18.03 6.47 -11.82
CA ARG A 8 17.74 6.36 -10.37
C ARG A 8 17.00 7.57 -9.75
N TRP A 9 17.24 8.76 -10.30
CA TRP A 9 16.61 10.03 -9.94
C TRP A 9 15.14 10.16 -10.37
N GLY A 10 14.77 9.70 -11.57
CA GLY A 10 13.42 9.77 -12.10
C GLY A 10 12.42 8.93 -11.32
N ALA A 11 12.80 7.69 -10.97
CA ALA A 11 11.97 6.81 -10.14
C ALA A 11 11.71 7.41 -8.76
N ARG A 12 12.75 7.95 -8.11
CA ARG A 12 12.63 8.59 -6.80
C ARG A 12 11.73 9.83 -6.83
N CYS A 13 11.83 10.66 -7.87
CA CYS A 13 10.94 11.80 -8.06
C CYS A 13 9.47 11.37 -8.26
N TYR A 14 9.25 10.30 -9.02
CA TYR A 14 7.92 9.73 -9.24
C TYR A 14 7.30 9.20 -7.95
N PHE A 15 8.04 8.41 -7.16
CA PHE A 15 7.55 7.90 -5.88
C PHE A 15 7.31 9.03 -4.88
N ALA A 16 8.19 10.04 -4.81
CA ALA A 16 7.97 11.22 -3.98
C ALA A 16 6.69 12.00 -4.37
N TRP A 17 6.39 12.08 -5.67
CA TRP A 17 5.14 12.69 -6.16
C TRP A 17 3.91 11.85 -5.78
N CYS A 18 3.98 10.52 -5.93
CA CYS A 18 2.91 9.60 -5.51
C CYS A 18 2.61 9.73 -4.01
N VAL A 19 3.63 9.72 -3.16
CA VAL A 19 3.48 9.91 -1.70
C VAL A 19 2.83 11.26 -1.40
N LYS A 20 3.31 12.35 -2.02
CA LYS A 20 2.75 13.69 -1.82
C LYS A 20 1.28 13.78 -2.23
N ARG A 21 0.93 13.18 -3.38
CA ARG A 21 -0.46 13.16 -3.90
C ARG A 21 -1.37 12.35 -2.98
N GLN A 22 -0.85 11.25 -2.44
CA GLN A 22 -1.65 10.36 -1.61
C GLN A 22 -1.84 10.88 -0.19
N ARG A 23 -0.81 11.47 0.43
CA ARG A 23 -0.93 12.19 1.70
C ARG A 23 -2.03 13.26 1.65
N LYS A 24 -2.15 13.97 0.52
CA LYS A 24 -3.22 14.97 0.32
C LYS A 24 -4.61 14.34 0.30
N LYS A 25 -4.77 13.15 -0.30
CA LYS A 25 -6.07 12.46 -0.38
C LYS A 25 -6.45 11.78 0.92
N THR A 26 -5.48 11.18 1.62
CA THR A 26 -5.71 10.44 2.85
C THR A 26 -5.67 11.32 4.10
N GLN A 27 -5.29 12.60 3.94
CA GLN A 27 -5.08 13.57 5.02
C GLN A 27 -4.12 13.06 6.13
N GLY A 28 -3.27 12.08 5.81
CA GLY A 28 -2.37 11.45 6.78
C GLY A 28 -3.00 10.36 7.66
N ASN A 29 -4.30 10.07 7.54
CA ASN A 29 -4.99 9.10 8.40
C ASN A 29 -4.81 7.64 7.96
N TYR A 30 -4.28 7.40 6.77
CA TYR A 30 -4.09 6.05 6.22
C TYR A 30 -2.60 5.77 5.97
N PRO A 31 -1.88 5.22 6.97
CA PRO A 31 -0.46 4.89 6.84
C PRO A 31 -0.21 3.78 5.82
N ALA A 32 -1.25 3.02 5.46
CA ALA A 32 -1.18 1.93 4.50
C ALA A 32 -0.63 2.35 3.14
N THR A 33 -0.97 3.54 2.65
CA THR A 33 -0.61 3.88 1.28
C THR A 33 0.84 4.29 1.10
N GLU A 34 1.47 4.83 2.14
CA GLU A 34 2.90 5.14 2.11
C GLU A 34 3.72 3.86 2.11
N ARG A 35 3.36 2.91 2.98
CA ARG A 35 4.02 1.61 3.07
C ARG A 35 3.92 0.77 1.78
N ILE A 36 2.79 0.85 1.06
CA ILE A 36 2.65 0.18 -0.24
C ILE A 36 3.64 0.77 -1.26
N ILE A 37 3.80 2.09 -1.28
CA ILE A 37 4.74 2.75 -2.18
C ILE A 37 6.19 2.33 -1.86
N ASP A 38 6.54 2.26 -0.58
CA ASP A 38 7.88 1.84 -0.13
C ASP A 38 8.19 0.38 -0.51
N VAL A 39 7.22 -0.53 -0.40
CA VAL A 39 7.37 -1.94 -0.81
C VAL A 39 7.57 -2.05 -2.32
N ILE A 40 6.83 -1.27 -3.12
CA ILE A 40 6.99 -1.24 -4.58
C ILE A 40 8.37 -0.71 -4.96
N GLU A 41 8.83 0.36 -4.31
CA GLU A 41 10.18 0.89 -4.53
C GLU A 41 11.25 -0.16 -4.18
N THR A 42 11.07 -0.86 -3.05
CA THR A 42 11.98 -1.90 -2.58
C THR A 42 12.01 -3.10 -3.54
N GLY A 43 10.85 -3.58 -4.00
CA GLY A 43 10.76 -4.70 -4.95
C GLY A 43 11.34 -4.37 -6.33
N LEU A 44 11.19 -3.12 -6.79
CA LEU A 44 11.80 -2.66 -8.04
C LEU A 44 13.32 -2.45 -7.92
N ALA A 45 13.82 -2.07 -6.74
CA ALA A 45 15.24 -1.81 -6.51
C ALA A 45 16.06 -3.06 -6.15
N GLN A 46 15.50 -3.99 -5.38
CA GLN A 46 16.21 -5.14 -4.81
C GLN A 46 15.86 -6.49 -5.46
N GLY A 47 14.86 -6.52 -6.36
CA GLY A 47 14.41 -7.73 -7.03
C GLY A 47 13.23 -8.41 -6.33
N SER A 48 12.55 -9.30 -7.07
CA SER A 48 11.23 -9.82 -6.73
C SER A 48 11.19 -10.61 -5.41
N SER A 49 12.22 -11.39 -5.10
CA SER A 49 12.25 -12.22 -3.88
C SER A 49 12.31 -11.38 -2.61
N SER A 50 13.20 -10.38 -2.55
CA SER A 50 13.29 -9.44 -1.42
C SER A 50 12.01 -8.59 -1.29
N GLY A 51 11.39 -8.25 -2.44
CA GLY A 51 10.12 -7.53 -2.49
C GLY A 51 8.97 -8.26 -1.79
N TYR A 52 8.84 -9.57 -2.01
CA TYR A 52 7.77 -10.36 -1.38
C TYR A 52 7.90 -10.47 0.14
N ASP A 53 9.12 -10.62 0.67
CA ASP A 53 9.35 -10.64 2.11
C ASP A 53 9.04 -9.27 2.76
N ALA A 54 9.43 -8.18 2.10
CA ALA A 54 9.11 -6.82 2.53
C ALA A 54 7.60 -6.55 2.46
N GLU A 55 6.93 -7.04 1.41
CA GLU A 55 5.48 -6.96 1.25
C GLU A 55 4.74 -7.71 2.35
N ALA A 56 5.12 -8.95 2.65
CA ALA A 56 4.48 -9.76 3.68
C ALA A 56 4.57 -9.10 5.07
N ARG A 57 5.74 -8.52 5.41
CA ARG A 57 5.93 -7.78 6.67
C ARG A 57 5.09 -6.52 6.72
N ALA A 58 5.16 -5.69 5.68
CA ALA A 58 4.39 -4.45 5.61
C ALA A 58 2.88 -4.71 5.63
N PHE A 59 2.42 -5.73 4.91
CA PHE A 59 1.02 -6.14 4.91
C PHE A 59 0.58 -6.64 6.30
N GLY A 60 1.39 -7.46 6.96
CA GLY A 60 1.14 -7.92 8.32
C GLY A 60 1.01 -6.77 9.31
N GLU A 61 1.95 -5.82 9.30
CA GLU A 61 1.89 -4.63 10.16
C GLU A 61 0.63 -3.80 9.91
N LEU A 62 0.29 -3.55 8.63
CA LEU A 62 -0.90 -2.81 8.26
C LEU A 62 -2.19 -3.53 8.64
N ALA A 63 -2.22 -4.86 8.54
CA ALA A 63 -3.31 -5.71 8.98
C ALA A 63 -3.46 -5.73 10.52
N MET A 64 -2.52 -5.22 11.30
CA MET A 64 -2.68 -5.08 12.75
C MET A 64 -3.16 -3.69 13.18
N THR A 65 -3.22 -2.73 12.26
CA THR A 65 -3.65 -1.35 12.56
C THR A 65 -5.15 -1.26 12.88
N PRO A 66 -5.57 -0.35 13.78
CA PRO A 66 -6.98 -0.16 14.11
C PRO A 66 -7.80 0.33 12.91
N GLN A 67 -7.20 1.10 12.00
CA GLN A 67 -7.83 1.52 10.74
C GLN A 67 -8.19 0.30 9.86
N SER A 68 -7.30 -0.68 9.79
CA SER A 68 -7.53 -1.91 9.02
C SER A 68 -8.59 -2.80 9.67
N GLN A 69 -8.68 -2.83 11.00
CA GLN A 69 -9.74 -3.54 11.72
C GLN A 69 -11.11 -2.90 11.45
N ALA A 70 -11.21 -1.58 11.52
CA ALA A 70 -12.45 -0.85 11.22
C ALA A 70 -12.92 -1.09 9.79
N LEU A 71 -12.02 -1.04 8.80
CA LEU A 71 -12.35 -1.33 7.40
C LEU A 71 -12.84 -2.76 7.19
N ARG A 72 -12.20 -3.74 7.84
CA ARG A 72 -12.66 -5.15 7.79
C ARG A 72 -14.03 -5.31 8.43
N ALA A 73 -14.29 -4.65 9.56
CA ALA A 73 -15.60 -4.67 10.19
C ALA A 73 -16.69 -4.08 9.27
N VAL A 74 -16.41 -2.96 8.60
CA VAL A 74 -17.34 -2.37 7.61
C VAL A 74 -17.56 -3.31 6.42
N PHE A 75 -16.50 -3.96 5.92
CA PHE A 75 -16.63 -4.95 4.85
C PHE A 75 -17.55 -6.10 5.27
N PHE A 76 -17.32 -6.72 6.44
CA PHE A 76 -18.17 -7.79 6.94
C PHE A 76 -19.61 -7.34 7.15
N ALA A 77 -19.82 -6.17 7.78
CA ALA A 77 -21.16 -5.60 7.95
C ALA A 77 -21.87 -5.40 6.60
N SER A 78 -21.18 -4.89 5.58
CA SER A 78 -21.75 -4.74 4.24
C SER A 78 -22.07 -6.08 3.55
N THR A 79 -21.25 -7.11 3.78
CA THR A 79 -21.50 -8.45 3.23
C THR A 79 -22.71 -9.12 3.88
N GLU A 80 -22.94 -8.90 5.18
CA GLU A 80 -24.12 -9.41 5.88
C GLU A 80 -25.39 -8.72 5.41
N VAL A 81 -25.37 -7.39 5.25
CA VAL A 81 -26.50 -6.63 4.69
C VAL A 81 -26.88 -7.13 3.30
N LYS A 82 -25.88 -7.43 2.46
CA LYS A 82 -26.09 -7.91 1.08
C LYS A 82 -26.56 -9.36 1.00
N LYS A 83 -26.27 -10.18 2.02
CA LYS A 83 -26.83 -11.54 2.19
C LYS A 83 -28.27 -11.53 2.70
N ARG A 84 -28.63 -10.53 3.52
CA ARG A 84 -29.98 -10.38 4.11
C ARG A 84 -31.02 -9.81 3.14
N SER A 85 -30.59 -9.12 2.09
CA SER A 85 -31.48 -8.53 1.08
C SER A 85 -31.81 -9.47 -0.09
N ARG A 86 -31.55 -10.77 0.05
CA ARG A 86 -31.87 -11.80 -0.94
C ARG A 86 -32.82 -12.82 -0.33
#